data_AF-K1S7D7-F1
#
_entry.id   AF-K1S7D7-F1
#
_cell.length_a   1.000
_cell.length_b   1.000
_cell.length_c   1.000
_cell.angle_alpha   90.00
_cell.angle_beta   90.00
_cell.angle_gamma   90.00
#
_symmetry.space_group_name_H-M   'P 1'
#
loop_
_entity.id
_entity.type
_entity.pdbx_description
1 polymer ?
#
loop_
_entity_poly.entity_id
_entity_poly.type
_entity_poly.pdbx_seq_one_letter_code
_entity_poly.pdbx_strand_id
1 'polypeptide(L)'
;YFDWYQATPDTQPRAMTGYSPIKKMYSICPVATTPESAVRNEQMIQGKFLEPNSVAWIRPENAGRVIGVQGCAWAEFINDEKHLEYMIFPRLLAIAEMAWTQEEKREWQHFKPRMNAHIPQLLARGINSFTLTDEIELTTRKVEHGGMEVMLDTEKYPVEIRYTLDGKIPGATSLRYDKPFIINDSVVVKAAIFREGKILGPILERNVGTEKEIRNYFEYVEPEHWKNVKQ
;
A
#
# COMPACT_ATOMS: atom_id res chain seq x y z
N TYR A 1 12.41 5.93 0.28
CA TYR A 1 12.51 7.13 1.13
C TYR A 1 11.58 6.93 2.30
N PHE A 2 12.12 6.76 3.49
CA PHE A 2 11.35 6.56 4.73
C PHE A 2 10.91 7.88 5.34
N ASP A 3 11.50 9.00 4.93
CA ASP A 3 11.13 10.37 5.28
C ASP A 3 9.81 10.84 4.63
N TRP A 4 9.18 10.00 3.78
CA TRP A 4 7.85 10.22 3.20
C TRP A 4 6.76 9.60 4.08
N TYR A 5 5.53 10.11 3.98
CA TYR A 5 4.38 9.58 4.70
C TYR A 5 4.16 8.09 4.45
N GLN A 6 3.78 7.35 5.49
CA GLN A 6 3.51 5.90 5.43
C GLN A 6 2.05 5.51 5.60
N ALA A 7 1.19 6.48 5.91
CA ALA A 7 -0.28 6.39 5.89
C ALA A 7 -0.83 7.73 5.41
N THR A 8 -2.16 7.88 5.34
CA THR A 8 -2.80 9.13 4.89
C THR A 8 -2.22 10.35 5.63
N PRO A 9 -1.60 11.30 4.91
CA PRO A 9 -0.87 12.41 5.51
C PRO A 9 -1.67 13.27 6.52
N ASP A 10 -3.01 13.33 6.40
CA ASP A 10 -3.89 14.00 7.38
C ASP A 10 -3.85 13.44 8.82
N THR A 11 -3.34 12.22 8.97
CA THR A 11 -3.31 11.51 10.26
C THR A 11 -1.89 11.35 10.83
N GLN A 12 -0.89 11.90 10.14
CA GLN A 12 0.52 11.57 10.37
C GLN A 12 1.33 12.82 10.80
N PRO A 13 2.43 12.64 11.55
CA PRO A 13 3.41 13.70 11.76
C PRO A 13 3.88 14.27 10.42
N ARG A 14 4.24 15.56 10.39
CA ARG A 14 4.78 16.20 9.18
C ARG A 14 5.98 15.40 8.66
N ALA A 15 5.94 15.09 7.38
CA ALA A 15 6.97 14.36 6.66
C ALA A 15 7.30 15.09 5.34
N MET A 16 8.33 14.63 4.63
CA MET A 16 8.66 15.13 3.29
C MET A 16 7.53 14.83 2.30
N THR A 17 7.49 15.56 1.18
CA THR A 17 6.49 15.36 0.12
C THR A 17 6.58 13.93 -0.44
N GLY A 18 5.54 13.12 -0.27
CA GLY A 18 5.46 11.78 -0.85
C GLY A 18 4.70 10.78 0.01
N TYR A 19 4.27 9.68 -0.62
CA TYR A 19 3.55 8.59 0.04
C TYR A 19 4.23 7.25 -0.26
N SER A 20 4.63 6.54 0.78
CA SER A 20 5.35 5.28 0.67
C SER A 20 4.97 4.29 1.78
N PRO A 21 3.73 3.79 1.76
CA PRO A 21 3.27 2.76 2.68
C PRO A 21 4.07 1.47 2.47
N ILE A 22 4.00 0.56 3.44
CA ILE A 22 4.86 -0.64 3.44
C ILE A 22 4.59 -1.55 2.23
N LYS A 23 3.35 -1.59 1.73
CA LYS A 23 3.00 -2.35 0.52
C LYS A 23 3.67 -1.78 -0.73
N LYS A 24 3.79 -0.46 -0.86
CA LYS A 24 4.55 0.18 -1.95
C LYS A 24 6.01 -0.22 -1.88
N MET A 25 6.61 -0.11 -0.70
CA MET A 25 8.00 -0.49 -0.47
C MET A 25 8.23 -1.96 -0.83
N TYR A 26 7.33 -2.85 -0.44
CA TYR A 26 7.42 -4.28 -0.75
C TYR A 26 7.32 -4.58 -2.26
N SER A 27 6.45 -3.84 -2.97
CA SER A 27 6.05 -4.15 -4.36
C SER A 27 7.05 -3.73 -5.43
N ILE A 28 8.07 -2.93 -5.08
CA ILE A 28 9.10 -2.50 -6.03
C ILE A 28 9.92 -3.71 -6.50
N CYS A 29 10.20 -3.75 -7.80
CA CYS A 29 11.10 -4.70 -8.45
C CYS A 29 12.45 -3.99 -8.71
N PRO A 30 13.50 -4.23 -7.90
CA PRO A 30 14.77 -3.50 -8.07
C PRO A 30 15.44 -3.74 -9.42
N VAL A 31 15.25 -4.94 -9.99
CA VAL A 31 15.85 -5.37 -11.25
C VAL A 31 14.77 -5.47 -12.32
N ALA A 32 14.15 -4.32 -12.63
CA ALA A 32 13.06 -4.21 -13.61
C ALA A 32 13.57 -4.40 -15.06
N THR A 33 13.61 -5.65 -15.50
CA THR A 33 14.18 -6.05 -16.81
C THR A 33 13.17 -6.10 -17.96
N THR A 34 11.90 -5.78 -17.67
CA THR A 34 10.84 -5.74 -18.67
C THR A 34 10.18 -4.36 -18.71
N PRO A 35 9.59 -3.94 -19.83
CA PRO A 35 8.82 -2.69 -19.90
C PRO A 35 7.70 -2.63 -18.83
N GLU A 36 7.05 -3.77 -18.55
CA GLU A 36 5.95 -3.87 -17.58
C GLU A 36 6.43 -3.67 -16.15
N SER A 37 7.56 -4.28 -15.77
CA SER A 37 8.14 -4.11 -14.43
C SER A 37 8.65 -2.68 -14.22
N ALA A 38 9.25 -2.08 -15.24
CA ALA A 38 9.75 -0.70 -15.17
C ALA A 38 8.59 0.31 -15.06
N VAL A 39 7.58 0.22 -15.93
CA VAL A 39 6.42 1.11 -15.85
C VAL A 39 5.63 0.89 -14.56
N ARG A 40 5.54 -0.35 -14.05
CA ARG A 40 4.91 -0.62 -12.75
C ARG A 40 5.62 0.10 -11.60
N ASN A 41 6.95 0.02 -11.54
CA ASN A 41 7.72 0.74 -10.54
C ASN A 41 7.49 2.25 -10.66
N GLU A 42 7.62 2.80 -11.87
CA GLU A 42 7.54 4.25 -12.08
C GLU A 42 6.15 4.81 -11.79
N GLN A 43 5.09 4.08 -12.12
CA GLN A 43 3.73 4.45 -11.76
C GLN A 43 3.55 4.53 -10.24
N MET A 44 4.11 3.57 -9.49
CA MET A 44 4.08 3.63 -8.02
C MET A 44 4.91 4.81 -7.51
N ILE A 45 6.12 5.04 -8.06
CA ILE A 45 7.00 6.14 -7.65
C ILE A 45 6.31 7.50 -7.85
N GLN A 46 5.75 7.73 -9.04
CA GLN A 46 5.09 8.99 -9.41
C GLN A 46 3.65 9.10 -8.91
N GLY A 47 3.04 8.04 -8.40
CA GLY A 47 1.68 8.08 -7.88
C GLY A 47 0.58 8.19 -8.95
N LYS A 48 0.86 7.82 -10.20
CA LYS A 48 -0.08 7.99 -11.32
C LYS A 48 0.09 6.92 -12.40
N PHE A 49 -0.91 6.81 -13.26
CA PHE A 49 -0.83 5.99 -14.47
C PHE A 49 0.22 6.53 -15.45
N LEU A 50 0.91 5.61 -16.11
CA LEU A 50 1.86 5.89 -17.17
C LEU A 50 1.60 4.94 -18.34
N GLU A 51 1.72 5.46 -19.55
CA GLU A 51 1.50 4.67 -20.76
C GLU A 51 2.49 3.50 -20.84
N PRO A 52 2.07 2.34 -21.38
CA PRO A 52 2.99 1.24 -21.66
C PRO A 52 4.20 1.72 -22.49
N ASN A 53 5.39 1.24 -22.17
CA ASN A 53 6.65 1.60 -22.84
C ASN A 53 7.10 3.07 -22.72
N SER A 54 6.47 3.88 -21.86
CA SER A 54 6.90 5.28 -21.61
C SER A 54 8.14 5.41 -20.71
N VAL A 55 8.62 4.30 -20.14
CA VAL A 55 9.69 4.25 -19.15
C VAL A 55 10.80 3.33 -19.65
N ALA A 56 12.05 3.79 -19.57
CA ALA A 56 13.21 2.96 -19.87
C ALA A 56 13.37 1.85 -18.81
N TRP A 57 13.68 0.64 -19.25
CA TRP A 57 13.90 -0.51 -18.37
C TRP A 57 15.36 -0.95 -18.38
N ILE A 58 15.75 -1.75 -17.39
CA ILE A 58 17.09 -2.32 -17.32
C ILE A 58 17.20 -3.39 -18.39
N ARG A 59 18.13 -3.24 -19.34
CA ARG A 59 18.34 -4.30 -20.33
C ARG A 59 18.82 -5.58 -19.65
N PRO A 60 18.37 -6.79 -20.04
CA PRO A 60 18.72 -8.03 -19.35
C PRO A 60 20.22 -8.24 -19.15
N GLU A 61 21.06 -7.85 -20.12
CA GLU A 61 22.52 -7.93 -20.03
C GLU A 61 23.14 -7.03 -18.95
N ASN A 62 22.39 -6.02 -18.47
CA ASN A 62 22.79 -5.09 -17.42
C ASN A 62 22.17 -5.42 -16.06
N ALA A 63 21.34 -6.46 -15.96
CA ALA A 63 20.67 -6.84 -14.70
C ALA A 63 21.67 -7.03 -13.54
N GLY A 64 22.82 -7.66 -13.83
CA GLY A 64 23.89 -7.89 -12.84
C GLY A 64 24.64 -6.63 -12.38
N ARG A 65 24.33 -5.44 -12.91
CA ARG A 65 24.92 -4.17 -12.44
C ARG A 65 24.20 -3.60 -11.21
N VAL A 66 23.01 -4.12 -10.88
CA VAL A 66 22.31 -3.77 -9.65
C VAL A 66 22.91 -4.60 -8.51
N ILE A 67 23.67 -3.95 -7.62
CA ILE A 67 24.41 -4.63 -6.54
C ILE A 67 23.65 -4.72 -5.22
N GLY A 68 22.52 -4.03 -5.09
CA GLY A 68 21.73 -4.04 -3.86
C GLY A 68 20.63 -2.97 -3.82
N VAL A 69 19.94 -2.90 -2.68
CA VAL A 69 18.88 -1.92 -2.38
C VAL A 69 19.17 -1.23 -1.05
N GLN A 70 18.75 0.03 -0.94
CA GLN A 70 18.90 0.82 0.29
C GLN A 70 17.62 1.62 0.56
N GLY A 71 17.15 1.58 1.81
CA GLY A 71 16.14 2.50 2.31
C GLY A 71 16.79 3.70 2.99
N CYS A 72 16.60 4.90 2.45
CA CYS A 72 17.13 6.14 3.04
C CYS A 72 16.07 6.81 3.94
N ALA A 73 16.52 7.43 5.02
CA ALA A 73 15.73 8.35 5.85
C ALA A 73 16.49 9.67 5.95
N TRP A 74 15.89 10.74 5.44
CA TRP A 74 16.38 12.11 5.61
C TRP A 74 15.64 12.77 6.78
N ALA A 75 16.33 13.61 7.54
CA ALA A 75 15.89 14.02 8.87
C ALA A 75 15.33 15.44 8.96
N GLU A 76 14.96 16.07 7.85
CA GLU A 76 14.49 17.47 7.81
C GLU A 76 13.29 17.71 8.74
N PHE A 77 12.40 16.72 8.86
CA PHE A 77 11.23 16.77 9.74
C PHE A 77 11.27 15.71 10.87
N ILE A 78 12.41 15.04 11.05
CA ILE A 78 12.57 13.97 12.05
C ILE A 78 13.32 14.54 13.26
N ASN A 79 12.58 14.89 14.31
CA ASN A 79 13.09 15.62 15.46
C ASN A 79 13.90 14.79 16.46
N ASP A 80 13.66 13.48 16.54
CA ASP A 80 14.30 12.60 17.52
C ASP A 80 14.33 11.13 17.05
N GLU A 81 15.01 10.28 17.83
CA GLU A 81 15.17 8.85 17.56
C GLU A 81 13.84 8.10 17.52
N LYS A 82 12.86 8.45 18.37
CA LYS A 82 11.54 7.80 18.38
C LYS A 82 10.76 8.14 17.12
N HIS A 83 10.88 9.37 16.63
CA HIS A 83 10.30 9.76 15.35
C HIS A 83 11.00 9.03 14.20
N LEU A 84 12.33 8.88 14.23
CA LEU A 84 13.05 8.09 13.23
C LEU A 84 12.58 6.63 13.21
N GLU A 85 12.48 5.99 14.37
CA GLU A 85 11.97 4.62 14.53
C GLU A 85 10.56 4.48 13.95
N TYR A 86 9.69 5.45 14.23
CA TYR A 86 8.34 5.49 13.69
C TYR A 86 8.34 5.55 12.17
N MET A 87 9.22 6.37 11.59
CA MET A 87 9.32 6.53 10.14
C MET A 87 9.92 5.30 9.46
N ILE A 88 10.93 4.64 10.04
CA ILE A 88 11.58 3.51 9.37
C ILE A 88 10.88 2.17 9.63
N PHE A 89 10.30 1.94 10.81
CA PHE A 89 9.61 0.70 11.14
C PHE A 89 8.09 0.83 11.00
N PRO A 90 7.41 -0.12 10.34
CA PRO A 90 7.91 -1.44 9.93
C PRO A 90 8.46 -1.50 8.51
N ARG A 91 8.51 -0.38 7.75
CA ARG A 91 8.89 -0.37 6.31
C ARG A 91 10.27 -0.94 6.04
N LEU A 92 11.19 -0.86 7.00
CA LEU A 92 12.51 -1.49 6.94
C LEU A 92 12.42 -3.02 6.79
N LEU A 93 11.37 -3.67 7.32
CA LEU A 93 11.13 -5.10 7.11
C LEU A 93 10.87 -5.43 5.64
N ALA A 94 10.20 -4.56 4.90
CA ALA A 94 9.95 -4.75 3.47
C ALA A 94 11.24 -4.56 2.64
N ILE A 95 12.10 -3.61 3.03
CA ILE A 95 13.42 -3.45 2.41
C ILE A 95 14.32 -4.66 2.71
N ALA A 96 14.29 -5.19 3.94
CA ALA A 96 15.05 -6.38 4.30
C ALA A 96 14.59 -7.61 3.49
N GLU A 97 13.28 -7.83 3.34
CA GLU A 97 12.74 -8.91 2.51
C GLU A 97 13.14 -8.73 1.03
N MET A 98 13.05 -7.51 0.50
CA MET A 98 13.46 -7.20 -0.87
C MET A 98 14.96 -7.43 -1.11
N ALA A 99 15.80 -7.12 -0.13
CA ALA A 99 17.24 -7.26 -0.23
C ALA A 99 17.71 -8.72 -0.15
N TRP A 100 16.94 -9.59 0.52
CA TRP A 100 17.38 -10.93 0.89
C TRP A 100 16.65 -12.05 0.15
N THR A 101 15.33 -11.91 -0.04
CA THR A 101 14.48 -12.96 -0.61
C THR A 101 14.43 -12.82 -2.14
N GLN A 102 14.68 -13.92 -2.84
CA GLN A 102 14.57 -14.00 -4.31
C GLN A 102 13.22 -13.46 -4.79
N GLU A 103 13.22 -12.67 -5.87
CA GLU A 103 12.04 -11.93 -6.30
C GLU A 103 10.83 -12.83 -6.55
N GLU A 104 11.04 -13.97 -7.21
CA GLU A 104 10.02 -14.96 -7.53
C GLU A 104 9.39 -15.65 -6.31
N LYS A 105 10.01 -15.52 -5.13
CA LYS A 105 9.50 -16.05 -3.85
C LYS A 105 8.78 -15.00 -3.01
N ARG A 106 8.80 -13.74 -3.44
CA ARG A 106 8.16 -12.64 -2.71
C ARG A 106 6.68 -12.59 -3.04
N GLU A 107 5.86 -12.93 -2.05
CA GLU A 107 4.40 -12.82 -2.14
C GLU A 107 3.84 -12.00 -0.98
N TRP A 108 3.11 -10.93 -1.29
CA TRP A 108 2.55 -10.02 -0.30
C TRP A 108 1.68 -10.74 0.75
N GLN A 109 0.89 -11.73 0.32
CA GLN A 109 0.03 -12.49 1.22
C GLN A 109 0.80 -13.38 2.20
N HIS A 110 2.06 -13.73 1.90
CA HIS A 110 2.95 -14.41 2.83
C HIS A 110 3.71 -13.42 3.74
N PHE A 111 4.14 -12.28 3.20
CA PHE A 111 4.85 -11.25 3.95
C PHE A 111 3.95 -10.55 4.99
N LYS A 112 2.72 -10.19 4.61
CA LYS A 112 1.79 -9.42 5.45
C LYS A 112 1.55 -10.05 6.83
N PRO A 113 1.25 -11.36 6.97
CA PRO A 113 1.14 -12.01 8.28
C PRO A 113 2.43 -11.97 9.11
N ARG A 114 3.60 -12.20 8.50
CA ARG A 114 4.90 -12.17 9.20
C ARG A 114 5.22 -10.76 9.70
N MET A 115 5.01 -9.76 8.85
CA MET A 115 5.15 -8.35 9.20
C MET A 115 4.27 -7.97 10.39
N ASN A 116 2.98 -8.32 10.37
CA ASN A 116 2.06 -8.07 11.49
C ASN A 116 2.53 -8.76 12.78
N ALA A 117 3.06 -9.99 12.69
CA ALA A 117 3.60 -10.70 13.86
C ALA A 117 4.90 -10.08 14.42
N HIS A 118 5.68 -9.37 13.60
CA HIS A 118 6.91 -8.71 14.03
C HIS A 118 6.66 -7.39 14.77
N ILE A 119 5.60 -6.64 14.42
CA ILE A 119 5.33 -5.31 15.01
C ILE A 119 5.23 -5.37 16.55
N PRO A 120 4.45 -6.28 17.17
CA PRO A 120 4.43 -6.40 18.63
C PRO A 120 5.79 -6.74 19.25
N GLN A 121 6.65 -7.48 18.54
CA GLN A 121 7.99 -7.81 19.01
C GLN A 121 8.93 -6.60 18.96
N LEU A 122 8.81 -5.75 17.94
CA LEU A 122 9.53 -4.47 17.86
C LEU A 122 9.11 -3.56 19.03
N LEU A 123 7.79 -3.42 19.25
CA LEU A 123 7.24 -2.64 20.36
C LEU A 123 7.70 -3.18 21.73
N ALA A 124 7.69 -4.50 21.92
CA ALA A 124 8.16 -5.14 23.16
C ALA A 124 9.66 -4.93 23.42
N ARG A 125 10.46 -4.63 22.38
CA ARG A 125 11.89 -4.27 22.49
C ARG A 125 12.10 -2.76 22.71
N GLY A 126 11.02 -1.98 22.80
CA GLY A 126 11.07 -0.54 22.99
C GLY A 126 11.21 0.28 21.71
N ILE A 127 11.14 -0.34 20.53
CA ILE A 127 11.23 0.35 19.24
C ILE A 127 9.86 0.96 18.93
N ASN A 128 9.81 2.28 18.67
CA ASN A 128 8.59 3.01 18.35
C ASN A 128 8.10 2.77 16.91
N SER A 129 7.69 1.54 16.57
CA SER A 129 7.20 1.19 15.23
C SER A 129 5.81 1.77 14.94
N PHE A 130 5.58 2.25 13.71
CA PHE A 130 4.23 2.46 13.19
C PHE A 130 3.42 1.14 13.21
N THR A 131 2.13 1.22 13.50
CA THR A 131 1.26 0.04 13.71
C THR A 131 0.33 -0.26 12.54
N LEU A 132 0.71 0.19 11.34
CA LEU A 132 -0.03 0.01 10.08
C LEU A 132 -1.34 0.82 10.01
N THR A 133 -1.76 1.14 8.79
CA THR A 133 -3.03 1.84 8.55
C THR A 133 -4.25 0.91 8.74
N ASP A 134 -5.39 1.50 9.11
CA ASP A 134 -6.70 0.85 9.09
C ASP A 134 -7.44 1.03 7.74
N GLU A 135 -6.76 1.60 6.75
CA GLU A 135 -7.33 1.78 5.42
C GLU A 135 -7.47 0.45 4.65
N ILE A 136 -8.51 0.40 3.81
CA ILE A 136 -8.75 -0.68 2.86
C ILE A 136 -8.38 -0.17 1.47
N GLU A 137 -7.54 -0.94 0.79
CA GLU A 137 -7.26 -0.78 -0.62
C GLU A 137 -8.30 -1.56 -1.44
N LEU A 138 -8.86 -0.92 -2.47
CA LEU A 138 -9.65 -1.57 -3.50
C LEU A 138 -8.94 -1.46 -4.84
N THR A 139 -8.72 -2.61 -5.45
CA THR A 139 -8.24 -2.71 -6.83
C THR A 139 -9.18 -3.59 -7.63
N THR A 140 -9.14 -3.44 -8.95
CA THR A 140 -9.97 -4.25 -9.83
C THR A 140 -9.20 -4.76 -11.03
N ARG A 141 -9.68 -5.89 -11.56
CA ARG A 141 -9.14 -6.55 -12.75
C ARG A 141 -10.28 -6.95 -13.67
N LYS A 142 -10.12 -6.72 -14.97
CA LYS A 142 -11.06 -7.24 -15.97
C LYS A 142 -11.00 -8.76 -16.05
N VAL A 143 -12.17 -9.39 -16.10
CA VAL A 143 -12.31 -10.84 -16.29
C VAL A 143 -12.49 -11.13 -17.78
N GLU A 144 -11.84 -12.17 -18.30
CA GLU A 144 -11.85 -12.52 -19.73
C GLU A 144 -13.27 -12.71 -20.31
N HIS A 145 -14.21 -13.19 -19.49
CA HIS A 145 -15.58 -13.51 -19.89
C HIS A 145 -16.59 -12.40 -19.56
N GLY A 146 -16.09 -11.19 -19.27
CA GLY A 146 -16.92 -10.04 -18.86
C GLY A 146 -17.02 -9.88 -17.34
N GLY A 147 -17.36 -8.66 -16.93
CA GLY A 147 -17.38 -8.24 -15.54
C GLY A 147 -16.02 -7.75 -15.03
N MET A 148 -16.03 -7.34 -13.77
CA MET A 148 -14.89 -6.77 -13.08
C MET A 148 -14.69 -7.51 -11.75
N GLU A 149 -13.52 -8.11 -11.57
CA GLU A 149 -13.13 -8.71 -10.31
C GLU A 149 -12.66 -7.61 -9.36
N VAL A 150 -13.28 -7.53 -8.18
CA VAL A 150 -13.00 -6.57 -7.13
C VAL A 150 -12.20 -7.25 -6.03
N MET A 151 -11.07 -6.66 -5.68
CA MET A 151 -10.16 -7.17 -4.65
C MET A 151 -10.02 -6.11 -3.56
N LEU A 152 -10.29 -6.51 -2.32
CA LEU A 152 -10.04 -5.72 -1.12
C LEU A 152 -8.79 -6.23 -0.42
N ASP A 153 -7.96 -5.33 0.08
CA ASP A 153 -6.76 -5.66 0.85
C ASP A 153 -6.49 -4.57 1.90
N THR A 154 -5.65 -4.88 2.87
CA THR A 154 -5.22 -3.95 3.92
C THR A 154 -3.89 -4.38 4.49
N GLU A 155 -3.18 -3.48 5.15
CA GLU A 155 -1.90 -3.76 5.79
C GLU A 155 -2.08 -4.62 7.05
N LYS A 156 -3.16 -4.41 7.81
CA LYS A 156 -3.41 -5.14 9.05
C LYS A 156 -3.83 -6.58 8.79
N TYR A 157 -3.33 -7.50 9.62
CA TYR A 157 -3.67 -8.91 9.55
C TYR A 157 -3.54 -9.58 10.93
N PRO A 158 -4.46 -10.48 11.29
CA PRO A 158 -5.73 -10.76 10.62
C PRO A 158 -6.75 -9.66 10.91
N VAL A 159 -7.63 -9.40 9.96
CA VAL A 159 -8.79 -8.52 10.16
C VAL A 159 -10.02 -9.09 9.45
N GLU A 160 -11.20 -8.72 9.95
CA GLU A 160 -12.46 -8.98 9.25
C GLU A 160 -12.80 -7.77 8.40
N ILE A 161 -12.96 -7.94 7.09
CA ILE A 161 -13.48 -6.89 6.20
C ILE A 161 -14.93 -7.23 5.87
N ARG A 162 -15.83 -6.25 6.01
CA ARG A 162 -17.20 -6.36 5.49
C ARG A 162 -17.51 -5.27 4.51
N TYR A 163 -18.38 -5.57 3.56
CA TYR A 163 -18.71 -4.66 2.49
C TYR A 163 -20.19 -4.71 2.07
N THR A 164 -20.60 -3.66 1.36
CA THR A 164 -21.88 -3.51 0.68
C THR A 164 -21.62 -3.08 -0.77
N LEU A 165 -22.61 -3.28 -1.63
CA LEU A 165 -22.55 -2.91 -3.05
C LEU A 165 -23.62 -1.86 -3.42
N ASP A 166 -24.45 -1.47 -2.46
CA ASP A 166 -25.56 -0.54 -2.62
C ASP A 166 -25.28 0.84 -2.01
N GLY A 167 -24.03 1.11 -1.62
CA GLY A 167 -23.62 2.37 -1.01
C GLY A 167 -24.05 2.56 0.45
N LYS A 168 -24.69 1.57 1.10
CA LYS A 168 -24.96 1.65 2.54
C LYS A 168 -23.69 1.40 3.36
N ILE A 169 -23.60 1.98 4.54
CA ILE A 169 -22.50 1.69 5.48
C ILE A 169 -22.58 0.20 5.86
N PRO A 170 -21.47 -0.58 5.75
CA PRO A 170 -21.47 -1.97 6.18
C PRO A 170 -21.72 -2.09 7.68
N GLY A 171 -22.54 -3.06 8.08
CA GLY A 171 -22.80 -3.43 9.47
C GLY A 171 -22.27 -4.83 9.78
N ALA A 172 -22.45 -5.28 11.02
CA ALA A 172 -22.00 -6.60 11.49
C ALA A 172 -22.61 -7.80 10.74
N THR A 173 -23.68 -7.58 9.96
CA THR A 173 -24.36 -8.59 9.14
C THR A 173 -24.12 -8.43 7.64
N SER A 174 -23.39 -7.39 7.22
CA SER A 174 -23.02 -7.18 5.81
C SER A 174 -22.11 -8.30 5.30
N LEU A 175 -21.96 -8.40 3.98
CA LEU A 175 -21.16 -9.44 3.34
C LEU A 175 -19.72 -9.38 3.87
N ARG A 176 -19.18 -10.53 4.26
CA ARG A 176 -17.79 -10.68 4.66
C ARG A 176 -16.92 -10.91 3.43
N TYR A 177 -15.79 -10.21 3.38
CA TYR A 177 -14.81 -10.40 2.32
C TYR A 177 -13.82 -11.50 2.71
N ASP A 178 -13.93 -12.65 2.06
CA ASP A 178 -13.00 -13.79 2.20
C ASP A 178 -12.18 -14.05 0.93
N LYS A 179 -12.65 -13.57 -0.23
CA LYS A 179 -11.99 -13.69 -1.53
C LYS A 179 -12.51 -12.60 -2.49
N PRO A 180 -11.80 -12.34 -3.59
CA PRO A 180 -12.29 -11.45 -4.65
C PRO A 180 -13.69 -11.84 -5.14
N PHE A 181 -14.47 -10.84 -5.54
CA PHE A 181 -15.83 -11.03 -6.05
C PHE A 181 -16.01 -10.30 -7.38
N ILE A 182 -16.90 -10.81 -8.23
CA ILE A 182 -17.14 -10.26 -9.57
C ILE A 182 -18.39 -9.38 -9.52
N ILE A 183 -18.30 -8.21 -10.15
CA ILE A 183 -19.45 -7.36 -10.47
C ILE A 183 -19.68 -7.36 -12.00
N ASN A 184 -20.93 -7.28 -12.41
CA ASN A 184 -21.31 -7.21 -13.83
C ASN A 184 -21.88 -5.84 -14.23
N ASP A 185 -22.23 -5.03 -13.23
CA ASP A 185 -22.78 -3.68 -13.38
C ASP A 185 -22.07 -2.73 -12.42
N SER A 186 -22.25 -1.43 -12.65
CA SER A 186 -21.70 -0.40 -11.77
C SER A 186 -22.33 -0.44 -10.38
N VAL A 187 -21.49 -0.46 -9.34
CA VAL A 187 -21.90 -0.51 -7.93
C VAL A 187 -21.16 0.54 -7.10
N VAL A 188 -21.73 0.87 -5.93
CA VAL A 188 -21.03 1.66 -4.91
C VAL A 188 -20.54 0.70 -3.84
N VAL A 189 -19.24 0.39 -3.88
CA VAL A 189 -18.61 -0.46 -2.88
C VAL A 189 -18.32 0.39 -1.65
N LYS A 190 -18.92 0.04 -0.51
CA LYS A 190 -18.44 0.49 0.80
C LYS A 190 -17.87 -0.67 1.58
N ALA A 191 -16.69 -0.50 2.17
CA ALA A 191 -16.05 -1.53 2.98
C ALA A 191 -15.45 -0.96 4.25
N ALA A 192 -15.41 -1.75 5.32
CA ALA A 192 -14.82 -1.38 6.59
C ALA A 192 -14.17 -2.58 7.27
N ILE A 193 -13.15 -2.30 8.08
CA ILE A 193 -12.54 -3.28 8.98
C ILE A 193 -13.44 -3.43 10.21
N PHE A 194 -13.62 -4.66 10.67
CA PHE A 194 -14.40 -5.01 11.84
C PHE A 194 -13.54 -5.64 12.92
N ARG A 195 -13.78 -5.24 14.17
CA ARG A 195 -13.27 -5.91 15.37
C ARG A 195 -14.39 -5.99 16.39
N GLU A 196 -14.71 -7.20 16.85
CA GLU A 196 -15.78 -7.44 17.83
C GLU A 196 -17.13 -6.82 17.40
N GLY A 197 -17.45 -6.91 16.10
CA GLY A 197 -18.69 -6.38 15.53
C GLY A 197 -18.75 -4.86 15.35
N LYS A 198 -17.68 -4.13 15.67
CA LYS A 198 -17.58 -2.67 15.49
C LYS A 198 -16.65 -2.32 14.33
N ILE A 199 -16.99 -1.25 13.62
CA ILE A 199 -16.13 -0.65 12.59
C ILE A 199 -14.86 -0.10 13.25
N LEU A 200 -13.72 -0.39 12.64
CA LEU A 200 -12.41 0.15 12.99
C LEU A 200 -11.86 0.94 11.79
N GLY A 201 -11.44 2.18 12.04
CA GLY A 201 -10.84 3.03 11.01
C GLY A 201 -11.84 3.61 10.01
N PRO A 202 -11.35 4.16 8.89
CA PRO A 202 -12.18 4.80 7.88
C PRO A 202 -13.00 3.78 7.08
N ILE A 203 -14.16 4.21 6.60
CA ILE A 203 -14.95 3.45 5.63
C ILE A 203 -14.42 3.76 4.24
N LEU A 204 -13.99 2.73 3.52
CA LEU A 204 -13.73 2.83 2.09
C LEU A 204 -15.06 3.08 1.37
N GLU A 205 -15.08 4.04 0.45
CA GLU A 205 -16.19 4.28 -0.47
C GLU A 205 -15.66 4.49 -1.90
N ARG A 206 -16.11 3.65 -2.83
CA ARG A 206 -15.71 3.71 -4.24
C ARG A 206 -16.84 3.31 -5.19
N ASN A 207 -17.01 4.11 -6.24
CA ASN A 207 -17.79 3.73 -7.41
C ASN A 207 -16.95 2.77 -8.26
N VAL A 208 -17.46 1.57 -8.51
CA VAL A 208 -16.76 0.56 -9.30
C VAL A 208 -17.65 0.20 -10.48
N GLY A 209 -17.17 0.48 -11.69
CA GLY A 209 -17.80 0.08 -12.94
C GLY A 209 -17.05 -1.05 -13.64
N THR A 210 -17.48 -1.42 -14.84
CA THR A 210 -16.90 -2.51 -15.63
C THR A 210 -15.96 -2.02 -16.75
N GLU A 211 -15.90 -0.71 -16.99
CA GLU A 211 -15.15 -0.14 -18.12
C GLU A 211 -13.65 0.02 -17.85
N LYS A 212 -13.28 0.47 -16.65
CA LYS A 212 -11.90 0.85 -16.29
C LYS A 212 -11.45 0.14 -15.01
N GLU A 213 -10.23 -0.42 -15.05
CA GLU A 213 -9.59 -0.99 -13.86
C GLU A 213 -9.19 0.10 -12.86
N ILE A 214 -9.34 -0.22 -11.58
CA ILE A 214 -8.84 0.57 -10.47
C ILE A 214 -7.54 -0.06 -10.00
N ARG A 215 -6.45 0.71 -10.04
CA ARG A 215 -5.12 0.28 -9.59
C ARG A 215 -4.65 1.20 -8.48
N ASN A 216 -3.87 0.65 -7.54
CA ASN A 216 -3.25 1.45 -6.50
C ASN A 216 -1.88 1.95 -6.98
N TYR A 217 -1.78 3.26 -7.22
CA TYR A 217 -0.52 3.92 -7.57
C TYR A 217 0.19 4.55 -6.35
N PHE A 218 -0.44 4.52 -5.17
CA PHE A 218 0.08 5.20 -3.98
C PHE A 218 0.30 6.71 -4.21
N GLU A 219 -0.72 7.36 -4.77
CA GLU A 219 -0.75 8.81 -4.99
C GLU A 219 -0.52 9.54 -3.67
N TYR A 220 0.36 10.54 -3.69
CA TYR A 220 0.51 11.48 -2.58
C TYR A 220 -0.49 12.62 -2.77
N VAL A 221 -1.35 12.80 -1.79
CA VAL A 221 -2.27 13.94 -1.71
C VAL A 221 -1.78 14.85 -0.59
N GLU A 222 -1.45 16.10 -0.93
CA GLU A 222 -1.01 17.08 0.06
C GLU A 222 -2.17 17.47 0.99
N PRO A 223 -2.01 17.31 2.32
CA PRO A 223 -3.01 17.72 3.30
C PRO A 223 -3.34 19.20 3.23
N GLU A 224 -4.62 19.54 3.35
CA GLU A 224 -5.09 20.93 3.40
C GLU A 224 -4.41 21.73 4.51
N HIS A 225 -4.20 21.11 5.67
CA HIS A 225 -3.60 21.78 6.81
C HIS A 225 -2.10 22.09 6.62
N TRP A 226 -1.41 21.42 5.68
CA TRP A 226 -0.02 21.73 5.34
C TRP A 226 0.13 22.76 4.22
N LYS A 227 -0.87 22.94 3.34
CA LYS A 227 -0.80 23.89 2.22
C LYS A 227 -0.50 25.33 2.63
N ASN A 228 -0.85 25.71 3.85
CA ASN A 228 -0.70 27.07 4.38
C ASN A 228 0.50 27.24 5.32
N VAL A 229 1.22 26.16 5.63
CA VAL A 229 2.42 26.22 6.46
C VAL A 229 3.59 26.57 5.56
N LYS A 230 4.00 27.85 5.56
CA LYS A 230 5.15 28.33 4.78
C LYS A 230 6.37 27.43 5.05
N GLN A 231 7.05 27.04 3.96
CA GLN A 231 8.29 26.26 3.96
C GLN A 231 9.39 26.98 4.73
#